data_AF-A0AAV7HIL1-F1
#
_entry.id   AF-A0AAV7HIL1-F1
#
_cell.length_a   1.000
_cell.length_b   1.000
_cell.length_c   1.000
_cell.angle_alpha   90.00
_cell.angle_beta   90.00
_cell.angle_gamma   90.00
#
_symmetry.space_group_name_H-M   'P 1'
#
loop_
_entity.id
_entity.type
_entity.pdbx_description
1 polymer ?
#
loop_
_entity_poly.entity_id
_entity_poly.type
_entity_poly.pdbx_seq_one_letter_code
_entity_poly.pdbx_strand_id
1 'polypeptide(L)'
;MSRECKYCSNVIVTDYVKCPVCDSAYYPGCVKQTKVSPNGGYQKCCCRKNSFTLSDFRSLIKEKNVALSIAIKKDFSYQLKTVVTSVESLTVTVNKNNALLNDRISAVETVNKTLETNLAILETKVANNAECVSSLINHMGIAGCSSNAAVLEEVEERLTRRGNILIFGVSESKEASKETREAHDRSLVINIMVTYIPPDLNIQVYTDFLEALSSLDAVDTMHMDASELVILGDFNSPMFYGYFNSGNFCAKAEVVQSFATFLNLIQYNNVPNHMGRVLDLVFGSIE
;
A
#
# COMPACT_ATOMS: atom_id res chain seq x y z
N MET A 1 -47.85 -37.28 -15.43
CA MET A 1 -49.03 -38.08 -15.10
C MET A 1 -50.22 -37.51 -15.85
N SER A 2 -50.69 -38.15 -16.92
CA SER A 2 -51.85 -37.71 -17.69
C SER A 2 -53.14 -37.94 -16.91
N ARG A 3 -53.92 -36.89 -16.65
CA ARG A 3 -55.27 -37.01 -16.06
C ARG A 3 -56.30 -36.96 -17.19
N GLU A 4 -57.16 -37.98 -17.28
CA GLU A 4 -58.25 -37.99 -18.24
C GLU A 4 -59.33 -36.95 -17.86
N CYS A 5 -59.72 -36.12 -18.83
CA CYS A 5 -60.82 -35.18 -18.66
C CYS A 5 -62.16 -35.94 -18.68
N LYS A 6 -62.86 -35.95 -17.55
CA LYS A 6 -64.12 -36.69 -17.32
C LYS A 6 -65.28 -36.36 -18.29
N TYR A 7 -65.14 -35.31 -19.10
CA TYR A 7 -66.17 -34.84 -20.04
C TYR A 7 -65.80 -34.99 -21.52
N CYS A 8 -64.56 -35.40 -21.83
CA CYS A 8 -64.07 -35.60 -23.19
C CYS A 8 -63.27 -36.90 -23.25
N SER A 9 -63.94 -38.02 -23.48
CA SER A 9 -63.27 -39.28 -23.80
C SER A 9 -62.41 -39.06 -25.04
N ASN A 10 -61.09 -39.27 -24.90
CA ASN A 10 -60.03 -39.08 -25.91
C ASN A 10 -59.38 -37.69 -26.03
N VAL A 11 -59.21 -36.94 -24.93
CA VAL A 11 -58.32 -35.76 -24.92
C VAL A 11 -57.18 -35.98 -23.92
N ILE A 12 -55.95 -36.04 -24.44
CA ILE A 12 -54.73 -35.94 -23.63
C ILE A 12 -54.62 -34.49 -23.19
N VAL A 13 -54.88 -34.23 -21.91
CA VAL A 13 -54.59 -32.93 -21.31
C VAL A 13 -53.08 -32.86 -21.12
N THR A 14 -52.38 -32.16 -22.01
CA THR A 14 -51.05 -31.66 -21.68
C THR A 14 -51.25 -30.43 -20.82
N ASP A 15 -50.65 -30.40 -19.63
CA ASP A 15 -50.96 -29.40 -18.60
C ASP A 15 -50.75 -27.93 -19.06
N TYR A 16 -50.05 -27.73 -20.19
CA TYR A 16 -49.64 -26.42 -20.67
C TYR A 16 -49.47 -26.40 -22.20
N VAL A 17 -50.08 -25.41 -22.87
CA VAL A 17 -49.97 -25.19 -24.32
C VAL A 17 -49.14 -23.94 -24.58
N LYS A 18 -48.14 -24.06 -25.46
CA LYS A 18 -47.26 -22.96 -25.87
C LYS A 18 -48.05 -21.92 -26.68
N CYS A 19 -47.97 -20.65 -26.30
CA CYS A 19 -48.65 -19.57 -27.01
C CYS A 19 -48.09 -19.42 -28.43
N PRO A 20 -48.91 -19.53 -29.49
CA PRO A 20 -48.42 -19.47 -30.87
C PRO A 20 -47.92 -18.07 -31.29
N VAL A 21 -48.13 -17.05 -30.45
CA VAL A 21 -47.75 -15.66 -30.76
C VAL A 21 -46.45 -15.23 -30.08
N CYS A 22 -46.21 -15.66 -28.84
CA CYS A 22 -45.04 -15.18 -28.07
C CYS A 22 -44.06 -16.28 -27.67
N ASP A 23 -44.33 -17.54 -28.00
CA ASP A 23 -43.48 -18.73 -27.89
C ASP A 23 -42.79 -18.98 -26.52
N SER A 24 -43.16 -18.22 -25.49
CA SER A 24 -42.51 -18.17 -24.18
C SER A 24 -43.47 -18.37 -23.01
N ALA A 25 -44.79 -18.31 -23.26
CA ALA A 25 -45.81 -18.51 -22.23
C ALA A 25 -46.62 -19.78 -22.50
N TYR A 26 -46.86 -20.52 -21.42
CA TYR A 26 -47.61 -21.77 -21.39
C TYR A 26 -48.93 -21.55 -20.64
N TYR A 27 -50.06 -21.82 -21.29
CA TYR A 27 -51.39 -21.63 -20.68
C TYR A 27 -52.09 -22.97 -20.45
N PRO A 28 -52.80 -23.15 -19.32
CA PRO A 28 -53.64 -24.32 -19.10
C PRO A 28 -54.84 -24.27 -20.05
N GLY A 29 -54.87 -25.16 -21.04
CA GLY A 29 -55.91 -25.22 -22.05
C GLY A 29 -55.97 -26.57 -22.74
N CYS A 30 -57.18 -27.02 -23.13
CA CYS A 30 -57.34 -28.22 -23.94
C CYS A 30 -57.09 -27.88 -25.41
N VAL A 31 -56.05 -28.46 -26.02
CA VAL A 31 -55.89 -28.46 -27.48
C VAL A 31 -56.68 -29.64 -28.03
N LYS A 32 -57.89 -29.38 -28.51
CA LYS A 32 -58.43 -30.21 -29.61
C LYS A 32 -58.10 -29.45 -30.88
N GLN A 33 -57.62 -30.15 -31.92
CA GLN A 33 -57.68 -29.60 -33.28
C GLN A 33 -59.13 -29.18 -33.52
N THR A 34 -59.35 -27.89 -33.71
CA THR A 34 -60.64 -27.39 -34.15
C THR A 34 -60.89 -27.98 -35.53
N LYS A 35 -61.79 -28.96 -35.63
CA LYS A 35 -62.37 -29.29 -36.92
C LYS A 35 -63.03 -28.00 -37.41
N VAL A 36 -62.50 -27.47 -38.51
CA VAL A 36 -63.10 -26.35 -39.23
C VAL A 36 -64.53 -26.79 -39.56
N SER A 37 -65.52 -26.09 -39.00
CA SER A 37 -66.89 -26.24 -39.46
C SER A 37 -66.92 -25.96 -40.96
N PRO A 38 -67.71 -26.69 -41.77
CA PRO A 38 -67.91 -26.37 -43.19
C PRO A 38 -68.32 -24.92 -43.44
N ASN A 39 -68.83 -24.22 -42.41
CA ASN A 39 -69.24 -22.82 -42.46
C ASN A 39 -68.20 -21.83 -41.86
N GLY A 40 -66.93 -22.24 -41.70
CA GLY A 40 -65.83 -21.35 -41.28
C GLY A 40 -65.81 -20.95 -39.79
N GLY A 41 -66.67 -21.53 -38.95
CA GLY A 41 -66.72 -21.23 -37.52
C GLY A 41 -65.98 -22.26 -36.64
N TYR A 42 -65.15 -21.80 -35.71
CA TYR A 42 -64.57 -22.64 -34.66
C TYR A 42 -65.68 -23.12 -33.70
N GLN A 43 -65.91 -24.44 -33.61
CA GLN A 43 -66.91 -25.00 -32.68
C GLN A 43 -66.54 -24.69 -31.21
N LYS A 44 -67.54 -24.26 -30.44
CA LYS A 44 -67.46 -23.97 -29.01
C LYS A 44 -66.96 -25.19 -28.23
N CYS A 45 -65.74 -25.11 -27.71
CA CYS A 45 -65.26 -26.05 -26.70
C CYS A 45 -66.14 -25.92 -25.43
N CYS A 46 -66.56 -27.05 -24.85
CA CYS A 46 -67.49 -27.14 -23.71
C CYS A 46 -66.98 -26.53 -22.39
N CYS A 47 -65.75 -26.00 -22.34
CA CYS A 47 -65.17 -25.36 -21.16
C CYS A 47 -65.49 -23.85 -21.07
N ARG A 48 -66.66 -23.41 -21.56
CA ARG A 48 -67.07 -22.00 -21.56
C ARG A 48 -67.25 -21.37 -20.16
N LYS A 49 -67.26 -22.17 -19.08
CA LYS A 49 -67.33 -21.61 -17.72
C LYS A 49 -66.06 -20.84 -17.31
N ASN A 50 -64.92 -21.07 -17.97
CA ASN A 50 -63.66 -20.38 -17.69
C ASN A 50 -63.02 -19.77 -18.94
N SER A 51 -63.79 -19.48 -20.00
CA SER A 51 -63.21 -18.81 -21.17
C SER A 51 -62.92 -17.35 -20.82
N PHE A 52 -61.67 -17.04 -20.47
CA PHE A 52 -61.16 -15.68 -20.40
C PHE A 52 -61.48 -14.99 -21.73
N THR A 53 -62.26 -13.92 -21.68
CA THR A 53 -62.48 -13.12 -22.88
C THR A 53 -61.19 -12.38 -23.22
N LEU A 54 -61.05 -11.96 -24.48
CA LEU A 54 -59.93 -11.09 -24.87
C LEU A 54 -59.90 -9.79 -24.03
N SER A 55 -61.07 -9.34 -23.55
CA SER A 55 -61.19 -8.22 -22.61
C SER A 55 -60.56 -8.55 -21.26
N ASP A 56 -60.85 -9.71 -20.68
CA ASP A 56 -60.29 -10.14 -19.40
C ASP A 56 -58.76 -10.28 -19.47
N PHE A 57 -58.24 -10.78 -20.59
CA PHE A 57 -56.81 -10.88 -20.83
C PHE A 57 -56.12 -9.51 -20.93
N ARG A 58 -56.74 -8.56 -21.64
CA ARG A 58 -56.24 -7.17 -21.73
C ARG A 58 -56.24 -6.48 -20.36
N SER A 59 -57.29 -6.68 -19.56
CA SER A 59 -57.37 -6.16 -18.20
C SER A 59 -56.26 -6.72 -17.31
N LEU A 60 -56.01 -8.04 -17.38
CA LEU A 60 -54.94 -8.69 -16.62
C LEU A 60 -53.55 -8.16 -17.03
N ILE A 61 -53.28 -7.98 -18.32
CA ILE A 61 -52.02 -7.38 -18.80
C ILE A 61 -51.88 -5.95 -18.27
N LYS A 62 -52.95 -5.15 -18.32
CA LYS A 62 -52.92 -3.77 -17.80
C LYS A 62 -52.60 -3.75 -16.31
N GLU A 63 -53.23 -4.61 -15.51
CA GLU A 63 -52.96 -4.74 -14.08
C GLU A 63 -51.51 -5.16 -13.80
N LYS A 64 -51.01 -6.18 -14.51
CA LYS A 64 -49.61 -6.64 -14.38
C LYS A 64 -48.60 -5.57 -14.79
N ASN A 65 -48.87 -4.81 -15.85
CA ASN A 65 -48.00 -3.71 -16.28
C ASN A 65 -47.96 -2.57 -15.26
N VAL A 66 -49.11 -2.23 -14.65
CA VAL A 66 -49.16 -1.23 -13.56
C VAL A 66 -48.38 -1.73 -12.34
N ALA A 67 -48.57 -2.98 -11.94
CA ALA A 67 -47.85 -3.58 -10.82
C ALA A 67 -46.32 -3.61 -11.05
N LEU A 68 -45.89 -4.00 -12.26
CA LEU A 68 -44.48 -3.99 -12.66
C LEU A 68 -43.90 -2.57 -12.66
N SER A 69 -44.63 -1.59 -13.19
CA SER A 69 -44.19 -0.18 -13.18
C SER A 69 -44.02 0.36 -11.76
N ILE A 70 -44.93 0.01 -10.85
CA ILE A 70 -44.83 0.38 -9.43
C ILE A 70 -43.62 -0.30 -8.77
N ALA A 71 -43.39 -1.58 -9.05
CA ALA A 71 -42.25 -2.33 -8.51
C ALA A 71 -40.90 -1.73 -8.95
N ILE A 72 -40.76 -1.44 -10.25
CA ILE A 72 -39.56 -0.80 -10.81
C ILE A 72 -39.33 0.58 -10.18
N LYS A 73 -40.38 1.40 -10.05
CA LYS A 73 -40.27 2.73 -9.41
C LYS A 73 -39.83 2.63 -7.96
N LYS A 74 -40.33 1.65 -7.20
CA LYS A 74 -39.95 1.43 -5.80
C LYS A 74 -38.49 0.98 -5.67
N ASP A 75 -38.06 0.03 -6.51
CA ASP A 75 -36.68 -0.45 -6.51
C ASP A 75 -35.70 0.67 -6.89
N PHE A 76 -35.99 1.41 -7.96
CA PHE A 76 -35.17 2.56 -8.37
C PHE A 76 -35.15 3.66 -7.30
N SER A 77 -36.28 3.95 -6.66
CA SER A 77 -36.33 4.91 -5.56
C SER A 77 -35.52 4.47 -4.35
N TYR A 78 -35.45 3.17 -4.05
CA TYR A 78 -34.63 2.63 -2.98
C TYR A 78 -33.13 2.74 -3.30
N GLN A 79 -32.73 2.31 -4.50
CA GLN A 79 -31.35 2.43 -4.97
C GLN A 79 -30.88 3.89 -4.97
N LEU A 80 -31.72 4.81 -5.45
CA LEU A 80 -31.40 6.24 -5.44
C LEU A 80 -31.17 6.78 -4.02
N LYS A 81 -31.99 6.38 -3.04
CA LYS A 81 -31.79 6.76 -1.64
C LYS A 81 -30.45 6.24 -1.09
N THR A 82 -30.12 4.99 -1.37
CA THR A 82 -28.84 4.39 -0.94
C THR A 82 -27.64 5.13 -1.53
N VAL A 83 -27.72 5.50 -2.82
CA VAL A 83 -26.67 6.30 -3.47
C VAL A 83 -26.56 7.68 -2.83
N VAL A 84 -27.67 8.38 -2.58
CA VAL A 84 -27.68 9.70 -1.92
C VAL A 84 -27.02 9.63 -0.54
N THR A 85 -27.40 8.67 0.31
CA THR A 85 -26.79 8.50 1.64
C THR A 85 -25.29 8.19 1.55
N SER A 86 -24.87 7.42 0.55
CA SER A 86 -23.45 7.13 0.33
C SER A 86 -22.66 8.38 -0.09
N VAL A 87 -23.24 9.22 -0.96
CA VAL A 87 -22.65 10.49 -1.38
C VAL A 87 -22.54 11.47 -0.21
N GLU A 88 -23.57 11.55 0.64
CA GLU A 88 -23.54 12.38 1.86
C GLU A 88 -22.44 11.93 2.81
N SER A 89 -22.32 10.62 3.07
CA SER A 89 -21.25 10.06 3.92
C SER A 89 -19.85 10.30 3.35
N LEU A 90 -19.69 10.20 2.03
CA LEU A 90 -18.41 10.51 1.36
C LEU A 90 -18.07 11.99 1.48
N THR A 91 -19.06 12.88 1.32
CA THR A 91 -18.88 14.32 1.46
C THR A 91 -18.38 14.69 2.85
N VAL A 92 -18.94 14.08 3.91
CA VAL A 92 -18.47 14.28 5.29
C VAL A 92 -17.03 13.81 5.47
N THR A 93 -16.67 12.65 4.92
CA THR A 93 -15.30 12.11 4.97
C THR A 93 -14.30 13.02 4.26
N VAL A 94 -14.64 13.52 3.06
CA VAL A 94 -13.79 14.46 2.29
C VAL A 94 -13.57 15.75 3.09
N ASN A 95 -14.62 16.31 3.69
CA ASN A 95 -14.49 17.52 4.51
C ASN A 95 -13.59 17.31 5.73
N LYS A 96 -13.69 16.15 6.39
CA LYS A 96 -12.82 15.78 7.51
C LYS A 96 -11.35 15.67 7.08
N ASN A 97 -11.09 15.04 5.94
CA ASN A 97 -9.74 14.90 5.40
C ASN A 97 -9.14 16.25 4.98
N ASN A 98 -9.95 17.13 4.39
CA ASN A 98 -9.51 18.48 4.06
C ASN A 98 -9.13 19.30 5.30
N ALA A 99 -9.89 19.18 6.40
CA ALA A 99 -9.53 19.81 7.66
C ALA A 99 -8.19 19.30 8.20
N LEU A 100 -7.99 17.98 8.22
CA LEU A 100 -6.71 17.38 8.64
C LEU A 100 -5.53 17.80 7.75
N LEU A 101 -5.75 17.94 6.44
CA LEU A 101 -4.73 18.41 5.51
C LEU A 101 -4.32 19.85 5.83
N ASN A 102 -5.28 20.73 6.10
CA ASN A 102 -5.00 22.12 6.48
C ASN A 102 -4.23 22.22 7.80
N ASP A 103 -4.57 21.38 8.79
CA ASP A 103 -3.82 21.32 10.06
C ASP A 103 -2.35 20.90 9.83
N ARG A 104 -2.13 19.92 8.94
CA ARG A 104 -0.77 19.47 8.57
C ARG A 104 0.02 20.55 7.83
N ILE A 105 -0.62 21.30 6.92
CA ILE A 105 0.01 22.42 6.22
C ILE A 105 0.48 23.47 7.24
N SER A 106 -0.37 23.86 8.19
CA SER A 106 -0.02 24.81 9.25
C SER A 106 1.14 24.33 10.14
N ALA A 107 1.20 23.02 10.44
CA ALA A 107 2.33 22.43 11.17
C ALA A 107 3.64 22.52 10.38
N VAL A 108 3.62 22.25 9.07
CA VAL A 108 4.80 22.37 8.19
C VAL A 108 5.28 23.81 8.10
N GLU A 109 4.37 24.79 7.97
CA GLU A 109 4.71 26.21 7.97
C GLU A 109 5.40 26.64 9.27
N THR A 110 4.94 26.11 10.41
CA THR A 110 5.56 26.37 11.72
C THR A 110 6.98 25.83 11.78
N VAL A 111 7.20 24.59 11.31
CA VAL A 111 8.54 23.98 11.26
C VAL A 111 9.47 24.77 10.34
N ASN A 112 8.99 25.19 9.16
CA ASN A 112 9.78 25.98 8.21
C ASN A 112 10.25 27.30 8.84
N LYS A 113 9.35 28.00 9.55
CA LYS A 113 9.71 29.24 10.26
C LYS A 113 10.75 29.02 11.37
N THR A 114 10.68 27.90 12.08
CA THR A 114 11.71 27.52 13.07
C THR A 114 13.05 27.25 12.41
N LEU A 115 13.07 26.57 11.26
CA LEU A 115 14.30 26.31 10.50
C LEU A 115 14.95 27.61 10.00
N GLU A 116 14.16 28.52 9.43
CA GLU A 116 14.64 29.85 9.01
C GLU A 116 15.26 30.63 10.18
N THR A 117 14.64 30.58 11.36
CA THR A 117 15.16 31.22 12.57
C THR A 117 16.49 30.59 13.01
N ASN A 118 16.59 29.26 13.00
CA ASN A 118 17.82 28.55 13.37
C ASN A 118 18.95 28.81 12.38
N LEU A 119 18.65 28.90 11.07
CA LEU A 119 19.63 29.23 10.05
C LEU A 119 20.22 30.62 10.28
N ALA A 120 19.38 31.64 10.53
CA ALA A 120 19.85 32.99 10.83
C ALA A 120 20.73 33.05 12.10
N ILE A 121 20.41 32.26 13.13
CA ILE A 121 21.25 32.13 14.34
C ILE A 121 22.61 31.51 14.00
N LEU A 122 22.64 30.48 13.15
CA LEU A 122 23.88 29.83 12.73
C LEU A 122 24.75 30.77 11.89
N GLU A 123 24.18 31.49 10.93
CA GLU A 123 24.90 32.49 10.13
C GLU A 123 25.54 33.56 11.02
N THR A 124 24.82 34.04 12.03
CA THR A 124 25.35 35.00 13.02
C THR A 124 26.52 34.40 13.80
N LYS A 125 26.42 33.13 14.23
CA LYS A 125 27.51 32.44 14.95
C LYS A 125 28.74 32.23 14.06
N VAL A 126 28.54 31.89 12.78
CA VAL A 126 29.64 31.73 11.81
C VAL A 126 30.35 33.07 11.61
N ALA A 127 29.61 34.16 11.45
CA ALA A 127 30.19 35.51 11.35
C ALA A 127 31.02 35.88 12.60
N ASN A 128 30.45 35.69 13.80
CA ASN A 128 31.16 35.95 15.06
C ASN A 128 32.43 35.08 15.21
N ASN A 129 32.37 33.82 14.80
CA ASN A 129 33.53 32.94 14.83
C ASN A 129 34.61 33.40 13.83
N ALA A 130 34.23 33.86 12.64
CA ALA A 130 35.16 34.40 11.66
C ALA A 130 35.88 35.67 12.18
N GLU A 131 35.16 36.55 12.89
CA GLU A 131 35.76 37.71 13.56
C GLU A 131 36.72 37.28 14.69
N CYS A 132 36.33 36.29 15.50
CA CYS A 132 37.17 35.76 16.58
C CYS A 132 38.47 35.15 16.06
N VAL A 133 38.39 34.35 14.99
CA VAL A 133 39.56 33.78 14.31
C VAL A 133 40.47 34.89 13.76
N SER A 134 39.88 35.90 13.12
CA SER A 134 40.65 37.04 12.61
C SER A 134 41.37 37.82 13.72
N SER A 135 40.71 38.02 14.87
CA SER A 135 41.29 38.64 16.06
C SER A 135 42.45 37.81 16.63
N LEU A 136 42.29 36.48 16.70
CA LEU A 136 43.31 35.55 17.18
C LEU A 136 44.56 35.59 16.27
N ILE A 137 44.37 35.56 14.95
CA ILE A 137 45.45 35.65 13.96
C ILE A 137 46.26 36.94 14.17
N ASN A 138 45.57 38.07 14.38
CA ASN A 138 46.22 39.36 14.67
C ASN A 138 46.98 39.33 16.00
N HIS A 139 46.38 38.75 17.05
CA HIS A 139 46.98 38.72 18.39
C HIS A 139 48.21 37.82 18.48
N MET A 140 48.23 36.72 17.73
CA MET A 140 49.37 35.79 17.70
C MET A 140 50.58 36.33 16.94
N GLY A 141 50.52 37.53 16.33
CA GLY A 141 51.65 38.13 15.63
C GLY A 141 52.11 37.31 14.43
N ILE A 142 51.23 36.46 13.86
CA ILE A 142 51.54 35.55 12.74
C ILE A 142 51.69 36.30 11.40
N ALA A 143 51.53 37.62 11.40
CA ALA A 143 51.81 38.49 10.26
C ALA A 143 53.34 38.57 9.99
N GLY A 144 53.95 37.50 9.47
CA GLY A 144 55.36 37.51 9.07
C GLY A 144 56.04 36.15 8.82
N CYS A 145 55.48 35.01 9.27
CA CYS A 145 56.11 33.71 9.04
C CYS A 145 55.68 33.09 7.70
N SER A 146 56.55 33.22 6.70
CA SER A 146 56.43 32.63 5.35
C SER A 146 56.40 31.09 5.32
N SER A 147 56.52 30.42 6.46
CA SER A 147 56.44 28.96 6.59
C SER A 147 55.02 28.44 6.87
N ASN A 148 54.04 29.31 7.06
CA ASN A 148 52.70 28.91 7.51
C ASN A 148 51.75 28.46 6.41
N ALA A 149 52.11 28.63 5.13
CA ALA A 149 51.31 28.09 4.03
C ALA A 149 51.18 26.57 4.14
N ALA A 150 52.26 25.86 4.46
CA ALA A 150 52.23 24.40 4.64
C ALA A 150 51.46 23.95 5.88
N VAL A 151 51.43 24.76 6.96
CA VAL A 151 50.66 24.44 8.17
C VAL A 151 49.18 24.74 7.96
N LEU A 152 48.84 25.83 7.27
CA LEU A 152 47.46 26.11 6.86
C LEU A 152 46.97 25.07 5.86
N GLU A 153 47.79 24.67 4.89
CA GLU A 153 47.49 23.62 3.92
C GLU A 153 47.33 22.27 4.62
N GLU A 154 48.19 21.90 5.57
CA GLU A 154 48.03 20.67 6.38
C GLU A 154 46.79 20.75 7.29
N VAL A 155 46.44 21.92 7.84
CA VAL A 155 45.24 22.09 8.68
C VAL A 155 43.97 22.10 7.83
N GLU A 156 43.96 22.77 6.67
CA GLU A 156 42.89 22.66 5.66
C GLU A 156 42.76 21.22 5.19
N GLU A 157 43.86 20.56 4.85
CA GLU A 157 43.90 19.17 4.39
C GLU A 157 43.40 18.22 5.48
N ARG A 158 43.76 18.45 6.76
CA ARG A 158 43.23 17.70 7.92
C ARG A 158 41.77 18.01 8.23
N LEU A 159 41.30 19.23 7.98
CA LEU A 159 39.89 19.59 8.12
C LEU A 159 39.05 18.99 6.98
N THR A 160 39.60 18.88 5.76
CA THR A 160 38.98 18.13 4.66
C THR A 160 39.05 16.61 4.85
N ARG A 161 40.09 16.09 5.53
CA ARG A 161 40.26 14.64 5.80
C ARG A 161 39.53 14.16 7.05
N ARG A 162 39.25 15.02 8.03
CA ARG A 162 38.54 14.63 9.25
C ARG A 162 37.03 14.57 9.01
N GLY A 163 36.61 13.42 8.52
CA GLY A 163 35.36 12.79 8.96
C GLY A 163 34.09 13.46 8.46
N ASN A 164 33.90 13.51 7.15
CA ASN A 164 32.55 13.51 6.61
C ASN A 164 32.00 12.09 6.77
N ILE A 165 31.46 11.77 7.95
CA ILE A 165 30.52 10.65 8.06
C ILE A 165 29.25 11.13 7.35
N LEU A 166 29.18 10.87 6.05
CA LEU A 166 27.98 11.05 5.25
C LEU A 166 27.01 9.91 5.60
N ILE A 167 26.10 10.19 6.53
CA ILE A 167 25.00 9.28 6.85
C ILE A 167 23.94 9.47 5.76
N PHE A 168 23.98 8.66 4.72
CA PHE A 168 22.91 8.60 3.74
C PHE A 168 21.69 7.92 4.38
N GLY A 169 20.60 8.68 4.52
CA GLY A 169 19.30 8.08 4.77
C GLY A 169 18.82 7.37 3.51
N VAL A 170 18.15 6.23 3.65
CA VAL A 170 17.51 5.46 2.56
C VAL A 170 16.49 6.30 1.74
N SER A 171 16.17 7.52 2.20
CA SER A 171 15.23 8.46 1.58
C SER A 171 15.83 9.49 0.63
N GLU A 172 17.15 9.59 0.47
CA GLU A 172 17.75 10.59 -0.44
C GLU A 172 17.66 10.14 -1.91
N SER A 173 17.43 11.10 -2.82
CA SER A 173 17.30 10.80 -4.25
C SER A 173 18.64 10.38 -4.85
N LYS A 174 18.61 9.49 -5.85
CA LYS A 174 19.81 8.97 -6.51
C LYS A 174 20.71 10.09 -7.05
N GLU A 175 20.12 11.20 -7.50
CA GLU A 175 20.88 12.35 -8.02
C GLU A 175 21.66 13.08 -6.93
N ALA A 176 21.07 13.30 -5.74
CA ALA A 176 21.73 13.98 -4.63
C ALA A 176 22.93 13.19 -4.10
N SER A 177 22.81 11.86 -4.04
CA SER A 177 23.91 10.97 -3.64
C SER A 177 25.08 11.03 -4.64
N LYS A 178 24.78 11.08 -5.95
CA LYS A 178 25.80 11.13 -7.00
C LYS A 178 26.57 12.45 -7.00
N GLU A 179 25.87 13.58 -6.91
CA GLU A 179 26.50 14.91 -6.90
C GLU A 179 27.40 15.11 -5.67
N THR A 180 26.96 14.60 -4.51
CA THR A 180 27.73 14.65 -3.25
C THR A 180 28.98 13.76 -3.31
N ARG A 181 28.89 12.58 -3.94
CA ARG A 181 30.03 11.67 -4.18
C ARG A 181 31.06 12.24 -5.18
N GLU A 182 30.62 13.02 -6.15
CA GLU A 182 31.51 13.68 -7.10
C GLU A 182 32.19 14.92 -6.48
N ALA A 183 31.55 15.57 -5.50
CA ALA A 183 32.06 16.76 -4.82
C ALA A 183 33.03 16.47 -3.67
N HIS A 184 32.89 15.33 -3.00
CA HIS A 184 33.84 14.89 -1.97
C HIS A 184 34.92 14.02 -2.62
N ASP A 185 36.19 14.43 -2.45
CA ASP A 185 37.37 13.60 -2.77
C ASP A 185 37.16 12.19 -2.21
N ARG A 186 37.76 11.15 -2.81
CA ARG A 186 37.46 9.71 -2.57
C ARG A 186 37.77 9.19 -1.15
N SER A 187 37.72 10.05 -0.13
CA SER A 187 37.69 9.71 1.28
C SER A 187 36.53 8.75 1.55
N LEU A 188 36.89 7.51 1.85
CA LEU A 188 36.15 6.47 2.58
C LEU A 188 34.65 6.77 2.78
N VAL A 189 33.79 6.27 1.89
CA VAL A 189 32.34 6.43 2.00
C VAL A 189 31.77 5.25 2.77
N ILE A 190 31.72 5.36 4.10
CA ILE A 190 31.06 4.33 4.93
C ILE A 190 29.55 4.50 4.81
N ASN A 191 28.87 3.49 4.30
CA ASN A 191 27.42 3.47 4.24
C ASN A 191 26.86 2.91 5.56
N ILE A 192 26.03 3.69 6.24
CA ILE A 192 25.42 3.30 7.52
C ILE A 192 23.93 3.08 7.33
N MET A 193 23.46 1.85 7.49
CA MET A 193 22.05 1.49 7.45
C MET A 193 21.52 1.28 8.87
N VAL A 194 20.51 2.05 9.26
CA VAL A 194 19.85 1.90 10.56
C VAL A 194 18.53 1.16 10.40
N THR A 195 18.38 0.03 11.08
CA THR A 195 17.22 -0.87 10.94
C THR A 195 16.45 -1.00 12.25
N TYR A 196 15.12 -0.94 12.18
CA TYR A 196 14.23 -1.30 13.29
C TYR A 196 13.19 -2.29 12.79
N ILE A 197 13.18 -3.51 13.36
CA ILE A 197 12.22 -4.55 13.01
C ILE A 197 11.33 -4.83 14.22
N PRO A 198 10.02 -4.49 14.18
CA PRO A 198 9.12 -4.77 15.29
C PRO A 198 9.10 -6.24 15.74
N PRO A 199 9.00 -6.53 17.05
CA PRO A 199 9.05 -7.89 17.58
C PRO A 199 7.86 -8.75 17.12
N ASP A 200 6.71 -8.12 16.89
CA ASP A 200 5.45 -8.80 16.54
C ASP A 200 5.30 -9.10 15.04
N LEU A 201 6.30 -8.72 14.22
CA LEU A 201 6.29 -9.08 12.81
C LEU A 201 6.40 -10.60 12.63
N ASN A 202 5.53 -11.12 11.76
CA ASN A 202 5.60 -12.51 11.35
C ASN A 202 6.91 -12.78 10.58
N ILE A 203 7.33 -14.05 10.54
CA ILE A 203 8.61 -14.43 9.93
C ILE A 203 8.64 -14.18 8.42
N GLN A 204 7.49 -14.23 7.73
CA GLN A 204 7.43 -14.02 6.28
C GLN A 204 7.76 -12.57 5.94
N VAL A 205 7.10 -11.59 6.57
CA VAL A 205 7.35 -10.16 6.36
C VAL A 205 8.78 -9.79 6.79
N TYR A 206 9.30 -10.45 7.82
CA TYR A 206 10.69 -10.33 8.24
C TYR A 206 11.66 -10.76 7.14
N THR A 207 11.35 -11.89 6.48
CA THR A 207 12.14 -12.44 5.37
C THR A 207 12.04 -11.55 4.15
N ASP A 208 10.82 -11.18 3.74
CA ASP A 208 10.57 -10.30 2.59
C ASP A 208 11.30 -8.96 2.74
N PHE A 209 11.36 -8.41 3.96
CA PHE A 209 12.09 -7.17 4.25
C PHE A 209 13.60 -7.33 4.06
N LEU A 210 14.20 -8.38 4.62
CA LEU A 210 15.64 -8.64 4.48
C LEU A 210 16.02 -9.06 3.06
N GLU A 211 15.14 -9.77 2.35
CA GLU A 211 15.31 -10.08 0.92
C GLU A 211 15.23 -8.82 0.05
N ALA A 212 14.33 -7.89 0.36
CA ALA A 212 14.27 -6.60 -0.33
C ALA A 212 15.56 -5.79 -0.11
N LEU A 213 16.11 -5.81 1.12
CA LEU A 213 17.38 -5.17 1.44
C LEU A 213 18.58 -5.84 0.76
N SER A 214 18.57 -7.17 0.63
CA SER A 214 19.64 -7.93 -0.01
C SER A 214 19.51 -8.02 -1.52
N SER A 215 18.36 -7.62 -2.09
CA SER A 215 18.16 -7.64 -3.53
C SER A 215 19.25 -6.84 -4.23
N LEU A 216 19.84 -7.44 -5.26
CA LEU A 216 20.91 -6.83 -6.07
C LEU A 216 20.51 -5.44 -6.56
N ASP A 217 19.24 -5.23 -6.86
CA ASP A 217 18.74 -3.92 -7.28
C ASP A 217 18.91 -2.84 -6.20
N ALA A 218 18.78 -3.14 -4.90
CA ALA A 218 18.98 -2.16 -3.84
C ALA A 218 20.47 -1.83 -3.64
N VAL A 219 21.31 -2.87 -3.62
CA VAL A 219 22.77 -2.75 -3.46
C VAL A 219 23.40 -2.06 -4.68
N ASP A 220 23.01 -2.46 -5.89
CA ASP A 220 23.48 -1.90 -7.15
C ASP A 220 22.94 -0.48 -7.36
N THR A 221 21.67 -0.23 -7.02
CA THR A 221 21.06 1.12 -7.11
C THR A 221 21.76 2.12 -6.22
N MET A 222 22.15 1.71 -5.01
CA MET A 222 22.85 2.60 -4.09
C MET A 222 24.35 2.71 -4.39
N HIS A 223 24.85 1.99 -5.41
CA HIS A 223 26.29 1.87 -5.68
C HIS A 223 27.07 1.62 -4.38
N MET A 224 26.52 0.74 -3.53
CA MET A 224 27.13 0.36 -2.27
C MET A 224 28.18 -0.67 -2.60
N ASP A 225 29.45 -0.29 -2.49
CA ASP A 225 30.48 -1.30 -2.47
C ASP A 225 30.27 -2.10 -1.19
N ALA A 226 30.06 -3.41 -1.33
CA ALA A 226 29.75 -4.27 -0.19
C ALA A 226 30.87 -4.26 0.84
N SER A 227 32.07 -3.77 0.50
CA SER A 227 33.21 -3.56 1.39
C SER A 227 33.07 -2.40 2.38
N GLU A 228 32.14 -1.46 2.17
CA GLU A 228 31.98 -0.24 3.00
C GLU A 228 30.56 -0.11 3.57
N LEU A 229 29.98 -1.22 4.05
CA LEU A 229 28.64 -1.26 4.63
C LEU A 229 28.69 -1.54 6.13
N VAL A 230 27.95 -0.74 6.90
CA VAL A 230 27.65 -0.96 8.31
C VAL A 230 26.12 -0.97 8.48
N ILE A 231 25.58 -2.05 9.05
CA ILE A 231 24.15 -2.17 9.36
C ILE A 231 24.01 -2.23 10.88
N LEU A 232 23.20 -1.35 11.47
CA LEU A 232 22.97 -1.35 12.91
C LEU A 232 21.50 -1.14 13.26
N GLY A 233 21.06 -1.72 14.38
CA GLY A 233 19.77 -1.40 14.96
C GLY A 233 19.11 -2.57 15.68
N ASP A 234 17.82 -2.43 15.99
CA ASP A 234 17.07 -3.41 16.76
C ASP A 234 16.33 -4.39 15.83
N PHE A 235 16.87 -5.60 15.75
CA PHE A 235 16.35 -6.66 14.88
C PHE A 235 15.26 -7.49 15.54
N ASN A 236 15.04 -7.31 16.86
CA ASN A 236 14.15 -8.16 17.68
C ASN A 236 14.31 -9.67 17.38
N SER A 237 15.55 -10.10 17.14
CA SER A 237 15.91 -11.47 16.79
C SER A 237 16.60 -12.13 17.99
N PRO A 238 15.83 -12.72 18.94
CA PRO A 238 16.43 -13.32 20.12
C PRO A 238 17.34 -14.48 19.73
N MET A 239 18.43 -14.66 20.46
CA MET A 239 19.39 -15.76 20.28
C MET A 239 20.22 -15.65 18.99
N PHE A 240 20.50 -14.43 18.54
CA PHE A 240 21.53 -14.19 17.52
C PHE A 240 22.94 -14.49 18.06
N TYR A 241 23.87 -14.83 17.16
CA TYR A 241 25.15 -15.50 17.39
C TYR A 241 26.05 -14.87 18.48
N GLY A 242 26.87 -15.70 19.16
CA GLY A 242 27.98 -15.26 20.01
C GLY A 242 28.27 -16.09 21.27
N TYR A 243 27.23 -16.63 21.96
CA TYR A 243 27.44 -17.29 23.27
C TYR A 243 26.69 -18.60 23.49
N PHE A 244 25.72 -18.95 22.65
CA PHE A 244 24.93 -20.16 22.82
C PHE A 244 25.29 -21.16 21.73
N ASN A 245 26.30 -22.00 21.98
CA ASN A 245 26.57 -23.26 21.26
C ASN A 245 25.41 -24.28 21.35
N SER A 246 24.18 -23.83 21.62
CA SER A 246 23.05 -24.70 21.95
C SER A 246 22.23 -25.16 20.75
N GLY A 247 22.60 -24.79 19.51
CA GLY A 247 21.93 -25.26 18.29
C GLY A 247 20.45 -24.88 18.17
N ASN A 248 19.92 -24.06 19.08
CA ASN A 248 18.54 -23.60 19.09
C ASN A 248 18.50 -22.13 18.68
N PHE A 249 18.56 -21.89 17.37
CA PHE A 249 18.25 -20.59 16.81
C PHE A 249 16.73 -20.42 16.72
N CYS A 250 16.24 -19.19 16.91
CA CYS A 250 14.87 -18.89 16.49
C CYS A 250 14.86 -18.65 14.97
N ALA A 251 13.71 -18.84 14.33
CA ALA A 251 13.57 -18.63 12.88
C ALA A 251 14.04 -17.23 12.44
N LYS A 252 13.80 -16.18 13.25
CA LYS A 252 14.31 -14.82 12.95
C LYS A 252 15.84 -14.78 12.92
N ALA A 253 16.51 -15.44 13.85
CA ALA A 253 17.98 -15.48 13.91
C ALA A 253 18.58 -16.22 12.70
N GLU A 254 17.93 -17.28 12.21
CA GLU A 254 18.34 -17.98 10.99
C GLU A 254 18.25 -17.08 9.75
N VAL A 255 17.17 -16.28 9.64
CA VAL A 255 17.01 -15.33 8.53
C VAL A 255 18.05 -14.21 8.61
N VAL A 256 18.27 -13.60 9.78
CA VAL A 256 19.32 -12.57 9.94
C VAL A 256 20.71 -13.14 9.65
N GLN A 257 20.99 -14.38 10.07
CA GLN A 257 22.30 -15.01 9.83
C GLN A 257 22.50 -15.28 8.34
N SER A 258 21.44 -15.73 7.65
CA SER A 258 21.46 -15.94 6.20
C SER A 258 21.69 -14.63 5.46
N PHE A 259 21.02 -13.56 5.89
CA PHE A 259 21.20 -12.20 5.37
C PHE A 259 22.62 -11.68 5.56
N ALA A 260 23.18 -11.77 6.79
CA ALA A 260 24.55 -11.35 7.07
C ALA A 260 25.58 -12.16 6.25
N THR A 261 25.36 -13.48 6.13
CA THR A 261 26.22 -14.36 5.33
C THR A 261 26.16 -14.01 3.84
N PHE A 262 24.97 -13.72 3.32
CA PHE A 262 24.77 -13.34 1.93
C PHE A 262 25.52 -12.06 1.57
N LEU A 263 25.53 -11.07 2.46
CA LEU A 263 26.24 -9.80 2.29
C LEU A 263 27.71 -9.85 2.77
N ASN A 264 28.21 -11.01 3.19
CA ASN A 264 29.55 -11.18 3.78
C ASN A 264 29.84 -10.20 4.94
N LEU A 265 28.87 -10.04 5.86
CA LEU A 265 28.98 -9.14 7.00
C LEU A 265 29.42 -9.86 8.27
N ILE A 266 30.23 -9.17 9.07
CA ILE A 266 30.71 -9.58 10.38
C ILE A 266 29.91 -8.84 11.46
N GLN A 267 29.49 -9.55 12.50
CA GLN A 267 28.87 -8.94 13.68
C GLN A 267 29.93 -8.37 14.62
N TYR A 268 29.86 -7.09 14.96
CA TYR A 268 30.83 -6.42 15.86
C TYR A 268 30.38 -6.32 17.31
N ASN A 269 29.06 -6.36 17.57
CA ASN A 269 28.54 -6.19 18.92
C ASN A 269 28.07 -7.52 19.51
N ASN A 270 28.22 -7.67 20.82
CA ASN A 270 27.71 -8.82 21.56
C ASN A 270 27.27 -8.35 22.96
N VAL A 271 26.30 -7.44 22.98
CA VAL A 271 25.80 -6.82 24.21
C VAL A 271 24.43 -7.42 24.54
N PRO A 272 24.35 -8.41 25.45
CA PRO A 272 23.08 -8.96 25.86
C PRO A 272 22.33 -7.98 26.77
N ASN A 273 21.00 -7.96 26.66
CA ASN A 273 20.14 -7.28 27.60
C ASN A 273 20.08 -8.03 28.96
N HIS A 274 19.30 -7.51 29.91
CA HIS A 274 19.14 -8.10 31.25
C HIS A 274 18.56 -9.53 31.26
N MET A 275 18.00 -10.00 30.13
CA MET A 275 17.51 -11.37 29.93
C MET A 275 18.53 -12.27 29.21
N GLY A 276 19.75 -11.81 28.97
CA GLY A 276 20.77 -12.56 28.23
C GLY A 276 20.55 -12.61 26.72
N ARG A 277 19.70 -11.73 26.15
CA ARG A 277 19.35 -11.72 24.72
C ARG A 277 20.04 -10.56 24.02
N VAL A 278 20.65 -10.84 22.87
CA VAL A 278 21.16 -9.81 21.94
C VAL A 278 20.04 -9.48 20.96
N LEU A 279 19.52 -8.25 20.99
CA LEU A 279 18.42 -7.79 20.14
C LEU A 279 18.90 -6.71 19.18
N ASP A 280 19.73 -5.80 19.69
CA ASP A 280 20.47 -4.82 18.91
C ASP A 280 21.66 -5.52 18.23
N LEU A 281 21.77 -5.40 16.91
CA LEU A 281 22.84 -6.00 16.13
C LEU A 281 23.57 -4.92 15.35
N VAL A 282 24.88 -5.09 15.21
CA VAL A 282 25.79 -4.25 14.46
C VAL A 282 26.60 -5.17 13.57
N PHE A 283 26.34 -5.09 12.27
CA PHE A 283 27.05 -5.78 11.22
C PHE A 283 27.90 -4.81 10.43
N GLY A 284 29.00 -5.28 9.87
CA GLY A 284 29.70 -4.54 8.85
C GLY A 284 30.65 -5.42 8.04
N SER A 285 31.05 -4.91 6.90
CA SER A 285 31.92 -5.58 5.93
C SER A 285 33.41 -5.28 6.11
N ILE A 286 33.76 -4.49 7.12
CA ILE A 286 35.08 -3.87 7.28
C ILE A 286 36.00 -4.82 8.05
N GLU A 287 36.85 -5.60 7.38
CA GLU A 287 37.97 -6.27 8.08
C GLU A 287 38.97 -5.26 8.70
#